data_AF-A0A9Q3GLF7-F1
#
_entry.id   AF-A0A9Q3GLF7-F1
#
_cell.length_a   1.000
_cell.length_b   1.000
_cell.length_c   1.000
_cell.angle_alpha   90.00
_cell.angle_beta   90.00
_cell.angle_gamma   90.00
#
_symmetry.space_group_name_H-M   'P 1'
#
loop_
_entity.id
_entity.type
_entity.pdbx_description
1 polymer ?
#
loop_
_entity_poly.entity_id
_entity_poly.type
_entity_poly.pdbx_seq_one_letter_code
_entity_poly.pdbx_strand_id
1 'polypeptide(L)'
;MLGTKLAFSTAYHPQTDGLAERMIQTMEEKIRRFCAYCMEYKDHEGYTNYWVTPLPAIQLAYNTILHSTTRKSPSLLEKGWNPLQPVDHLKKNLLTIHPTSKNFHDIWKKACDTASRCIAEVKEYNKQRYDKTHKEPDFKEGDKVLVSMLNFNNLKGPKKMRD
;
A
#
# COMPACT_ATOMS: atom_id res chain seq x y z
N MET A 1 -2.46 3.55 37.07
CA MET A 1 -1.67 3.59 35.82
C MET A 1 -1.66 2.19 35.23
N LEU A 2 -1.88 2.03 33.93
CA LEU A 2 -2.15 0.76 33.23
C LEU A 2 -0.99 -0.27 33.21
N GLY A 3 0.05 -0.13 34.05
CA GLY A 3 1.16 -1.09 34.14
C GLY A 3 1.99 -1.27 32.86
N THR A 4 1.80 -0.40 31.86
CA THR A 4 2.43 -0.49 30.54
C THR A 4 3.91 -0.09 30.61
N LYS A 5 4.78 -0.93 30.03
CA LYS A 5 6.21 -0.65 29.85
C LYS A 5 6.44 -0.08 28.45
N LEU A 6 7.09 1.08 28.38
CA LEU A 6 7.45 1.70 27.10
C LEU A 6 8.68 1.02 26.52
N ALA A 7 8.60 0.62 25.25
CA ALA A 7 9.74 0.16 24.47
C ALA A 7 10.10 1.26 23.46
N PHE A 8 11.25 1.90 23.66
CA PHE A 8 11.74 2.94 22.76
C PHE A 8 12.58 2.31 21.64
N SER A 9 12.38 2.77 20.41
CA SER A 9 13.32 2.51 19.33
C SER A 9 14.60 3.33 19.56
N THR A 10 15.74 2.81 19.12
CA THR A 10 17.00 3.56 19.11
C THR A 10 16.93 4.68 18.09
N ALA A 11 17.38 5.88 18.46
CA ALA A 11 17.42 7.03 17.55
C ALA A 11 18.16 6.67 16.25
N TYR A 12 17.58 7.07 15.11
CA TYR A 12 18.12 6.83 13.76
C TYR A 12 18.32 5.36 13.37
N HIS A 13 17.62 4.41 14.02
CA HIS A 13 17.62 2.99 13.64
C HIS A 13 16.19 2.51 13.29
N PRO A 14 15.73 2.73 12.04
CA PRO A 14 14.37 2.39 11.60
C PRO A 14 14.05 0.88 11.62
N GLN A 15 15.06 0.04 11.84
CA GLN A 15 14.90 -1.42 11.81
C GLN A 15 13.94 -1.97 12.87
N THR A 16 13.74 -1.24 13.98
CA THR A 16 12.89 -1.70 15.09
C THR A 16 11.40 -1.41 14.85
N ASP A 17 11.05 -0.36 14.10
CA ASP A 17 9.66 0.08 13.89
C ASP A 17 9.19 -0.02 12.42
N GLY A 18 9.91 -0.80 11.61
CA GLY A 18 9.64 -0.93 10.17
C GLY A 18 8.26 -1.51 9.82
N LEU A 19 7.50 -2.05 10.78
CA LEU A 19 6.09 -2.41 10.56
C LEU A 19 5.18 -1.19 10.61
N ALA A 20 5.32 -0.34 11.64
CA ALA A 20 4.54 0.88 11.75
C ALA A 20 4.92 1.86 10.62
N GLU A 21 6.20 1.99 10.30
CA GLU A 21 6.67 2.84 9.19
C GLU A 21 6.05 2.44 7.85
N ARG A 22 6.02 1.14 7.52
CA ARG A 22 5.36 0.64 6.30
C ARG A 22 3.85 0.87 6.29
N MET A 23 3.21 0.72 7.44
CA MET A 23 1.78 1.02 7.61
C MET A 23 1.52 2.51 7.37
N ILE A 24 2.30 3.39 8.01
CA ILE A 24 2.17 4.85 7.88
C ILE A 24 2.38 5.27 6.43
N GLN A 25 3.43 4.78 5.76
CA GLN A 25 3.68 5.06 4.35
C GLN A 25 2.48 4.68 3.46
N THR A 26 1.90 3.51 3.69
CA THR A 26 0.70 3.05 2.95
C THR A 26 -0.50 3.97 3.20
N MET A 27 -0.67 4.43 4.43
CA MET A 27 -1.77 5.32 4.82
C MET A 27 -1.60 6.72 4.19
N GLU A 28 -0.39 7.28 4.25
CA GLU A 28 -0.04 8.55 3.64
C GLU A 28 -0.26 8.55 2.13
N GLU A 29 0.12 7.47 1.44
CA GLU A 29 -0.09 7.32 0.00
C GLU A 29 -1.58 7.40 -0.35
N LYS A 30 -2.44 6.71 0.42
CA LYS A 30 -3.90 6.73 0.21
C LYS A 30 -4.50 8.11 0.47
N ILE A 31 -4.09 8.76 1.56
CA ILE A 31 -4.55 10.12 1.91
C ILE A 31 -4.11 11.11 0.82
N ARG A 32 -2.85 11.05 0.38
CA ARG A 32 -2.32 11.94 -0.66
C ARG A 32 -3.12 11.82 -1.96
N ARG A 33 -3.46 10.60 -2.38
CA ARG A 33 -4.28 10.37 -3.59
C ARG A 33 -5.68 10.96 -3.45
N PHE A 34 -6.31 10.80 -2.28
CA PHE A 34 -7.62 11.39 -2.03
C PHE A 34 -7.55 12.91 -2.02
N CYS A 35 -6.61 13.49 -1.28
CA CYS A 35 -6.43 14.94 -1.22
C CYS A 35 -6.22 15.53 -2.60
N ALA A 36 -5.35 14.94 -3.42
CA ALA A 36 -5.09 15.40 -4.78
C ALA A 36 -6.35 15.41 -5.67
N TYR A 37 -7.29 14.49 -5.45
CA TYR A 37 -8.55 14.43 -6.19
C TYR A 37 -9.60 15.41 -5.66
N CYS A 38 -9.60 15.68 -4.36
CA CYS A 38 -10.59 16.52 -3.69
C CYS A 38 -10.08 17.93 -3.38
N MET A 39 -9.02 18.39 -4.07
CA MET A 39 -8.55 19.77 -3.95
C MET A 39 -9.57 20.69 -4.61
N GLU A 40 -10.28 21.45 -3.80
CA GLU A 40 -11.13 22.54 -4.26
C GLU A 40 -10.44 23.87 -3.95
N TYR A 41 -10.42 24.76 -4.94
CA TYR A 41 -10.02 26.13 -4.72
C TYR A 41 -11.20 26.87 -4.10
N LYS A 42 -11.06 27.29 -2.84
CA LYS A 42 -12.02 28.22 -2.22
C LYS A 42 -11.48 29.63 -2.38
N ASP A 43 -12.31 30.50 -2.95
CA ASP A 43 -11.99 31.92 -3.05
C ASP A 43 -11.61 32.47 -1.68
N HIS A 44 -10.50 33.20 -1.65
CA HIS A 44 -9.89 33.84 -0.47
C HIS A 44 -9.19 32.94 0.57
N GLU A 45 -9.36 31.61 0.54
CA GLU A 45 -8.71 30.68 1.50
C GLU A 45 -7.69 29.71 0.86
N GLY A 46 -7.60 29.70 -0.47
CA GLY A 46 -6.68 28.82 -1.22
C GLY A 46 -7.21 27.39 -1.37
N TYR A 47 -6.32 26.44 -1.65
CA TYR A 47 -6.69 25.03 -1.79
C TYR A 47 -7.10 24.43 -0.44
N THR A 48 -8.34 23.99 -0.32
CA THR A 48 -8.82 23.32 0.90
C THR A 48 -8.56 21.82 0.80
N ASN A 49 -7.83 21.26 1.77
CA ASN A 49 -7.54 19.82 1.85
C ASN A 49 -8.48 19.13 2.85
N TYR A 50 -9.49 18.40 2.36
CA TYR A 50 -10.41 17.60 3.18
C TYR A 50 -9.80 16.26 3.61
N TRP A 51 -8.58 16.25 4.15
CA TRP A 51 -7.84 15.02 4.44
C TRP A 51 -8.43 14.20 5.60
N VAL A 52 -9.20 14.84 6.49
CA VAL A 52 -9.87 14.18 7.64
C VAL A 52 -11.09 13.38 7.19
N THR A 53 -11.88 13.92 6.26
CA THR A 53 -13.10 13.32 5.73
C THR A 53 -12.96 11.85 5.28
N PRO A 54 -11.91 11.45 4.53
CA PRO A 54 -11.76 10.08 4.07
C PRO A 54 -11.15 9.12 5.12
N LEU A 55 -10.63 9.60 6.25
CA LEU A 55 -9.88 8.76 7.19
C LEU A 55 -10.65 7.50 7.62
N PRO A 56 -11.94 7.56 7.99
CA PRO A 56 -12.69 6.37 8.36
C PRO A 56 -12.79 5.34 7.21
N ALA A 57 -12.98 5.84 5.98
CA ALA A 57 -13.05 4.98 4.80
C ALA A 57 -11.70 4.34 4.47
N ILE A 58 -10.60 5.10 4.59
CA ILE A 58 -9.24 4.59 4.36
C ILE A 58 -8.87 3.56 5.43
N GLN A 59 -9.21 3.80 6.69
CA GLN A 59 -8.98 2.86 7.80
C GLN A 59 -9.74 1.56 7.58
N LEU A 60 -11.03 1.65 7.22
CA LEU A 60 -11.86 0.49 6.89
C LEU A 60 -11.26 -0.29 5.71
N ALA A 61 -10.86 0.40 4.64
CA ALA A 61 -10.23 -0.23 3.49
C ALA A 61 -8.92 -0.92 3.88
N TYR A 62 -8.04 -0.27 4.63
CA TYR A 62 -6.79 -0.86 5.10
C TYR A 62 -7.02 -2.12 5.94
N ASN A 63 -7.95 -2.07 6.89
CA ASN A 63 -8.22 -3.18 7.80
C ASN A 63 -8.86 -4.40 7.12
N THR A 64 -9.56 -4.20 5.99
CA THR A 64 -10.28 -5.26 5.26
C THR A 64 -9.49 -5.86 4.09
N ILE A 65 -8.41 -5.21 3.65
CA ILE A 65 -7.58 -5.69 2.54
C ILE A 65 -6.67 -6.85 2.98
N LEU A 66 -6.47 -7.82 2.09
CA LEU A 66 -5.51 -8.91 2.28
C LEU A 66 -4.08 -8.40 2.18
N HIS A 67 -3.29 -8.62 3.24
CA HIS A 67 -1.86 -8.30 3.21
C HIS A 67 -1.07 -9.45 2.57
N SER A 68 -0.09 -9.10 1.74
CA SER A 68 0.73 -10.07 0.99
C SER A 68 1.53 -11.01 1.90
N THR A 69 2.00 -10.50 3.04
CA THR A 69 2.84 -11.22 4.00
C THR A 69 2.05 -12.25 4.81
N THR A 70 0.87 -11.87 5.33
CA THR A 70 0.06 -12.71 6.21
C THR A 70 -1.03 -13.49 5.46
N ARG A 71 -1.30 -13.13 4.21
CA ARG A 71 -2.44 -13.63 3.40
C ARG A 71 -3.80 -13.45 4.09
N LYS A 72 -3.87 -12.56 5.09
CA LYS A 72 -5.06 -12.28 5.90
C LYS A 72 -5.21 -10.77 6.06
N SER A 73 -6.43 -10.32 6.30
CA SER A 73 -6.73 -8.92 6.60
C SER A 73 -6.46 -8.61 8.07
N PRO A 74 -6.04 -7.37 8.42
CA PRO A 74 -5.87 -6.97 9.82
C PRO A 74 -7.10 -7.21 10.69
N SER A 75 -8.31 -6.89 10.22
CA SER A 75 -9.55 -7.13 11.01
C SER A 75 -9.81 -8.61 11.27
N LEU A 76 -9.47 -9.48 10.31
CA LEU A 76 -9.59 -10.92 10.51
C LEU A 76 -8.59 -11.43 11.56
N LEU A 77 -7.37 -10.88 11.59
CA LEU A 77 -6.34 -11.27 12.56
C LEU A 77 -6.63 -10.75 13.97
N GLU A 78 -7.11 -9.51 14.08
CA GLU A 78 -7.37 -8.84 15.36
C GLU A 78 -8.71 -9.27 15.97
N LYS A 79 -9.77 -9.33 15.15
CA LYS A 79 -11.16 -9.50 15.60
C LYS A 79 -11.76 -10.84 15.24
N GLY A 80 -11.14 -11.59 14.32
CA GLY A 80 -11.67 -12.86 13.82
C GLY A 80 -12.73 -12.74 12.71
N TRP A 81 -13.08 -11.52 12.27
CA TRP A 81 -14.07 -11.28 11.22
C TRP A 81 -13.77 -10.00 10.44
N ASN A 82 -14.33 -9.90 9.23
CA ASN A 82 -14.28 -8.69 8.42
C ASN A 82 -15.63 -7.99 8.43
N PRO A 83 -15.69 -6.66 8.62
CA PRO A 83 -16.94 -5.92 8.50
C PRO A 83 -17.48 -5.97 7.08
N LEU A 84 -18.81 -5.98 6.97
CA LEU A 84 -19.51 -5.86 5.70
C LEU A 84 -19.22 -4.48 5.10
N GLN A 85 -18.86 -4.46 3.83
CA GLN A 85 -18.64 -3.26 3.06
C GLN A 85 -19.95 -2.86 2.35
N PRO A 86 -20.14 -1.58 2.00
CA PRO A 86 -21.32 -1.12 1.26
C PRO A 86 -21.60 -1.93 -0.01
N VAL A 87 -20.55 -2.46 -0.64
CA VAL A 87 -20.62 -3.28 -1.85
C VAL A 87 -21.17 -4.68 -1.60
N ASP A 88 -20.98 -5.23 -0.41
CA ASP A 88 -21.51 -6.55 -0.04
C ASP A 88 -23.04 -6.53 0.10
N HIS A 89 -23.60 -5.35 0.37
CA HIS A 89 -25.04 -5.13 0.45
C HIS A 89 -25.72 -5.00 -0.93
N LEU A 90 -24.95 -4.88 -2.02
CA LEU A 90 -25.48 -4.85 -3.39
C LEU A 90 -25.89 -6.26 -3.83
N LYS A 91 -27.08 -6.71 -3.41
CA LYS A 91 -27.66 -7.99 -3.83
C LYS A 91 -28.01 -7.94 -5.33
N LYS A 92 -27.46 -8.89 -6.11
CA LYS A 92 -27.70 -9.02 -7.56
C LYS A 92 -29.16 -9.33 -7.95
N ASN A 93 -29.95 -9.89 -7.02
CA ASN A 93 -31.29 -10.42 -7.28
C ASN A 93 -32.42 -9.62 -6.59
N LEU A 94 -32.29 -8.30 -6.50
CA LEU A 94 -33.37 -7.46 -5.98
C LEU A 94 -34.33 -7.08 -7.10
N LEU A 95 -35.62 -7.38 -6.92
CA LEU A 95 -36.70 -7.00 -7.84
C LEU A 95 -36.85 -5.47 -7.96
N THR A 96 -36.41 -4.73 -6.96
CA THR A 96 -36.46 -3.26 -6.94
C THR A 96 -35.21 -2.75 -6.23
N ILE A 97 -34.43 -1.92 -6.94
CA ILE A 97 -33.22 -1.29 -6.42
C ILE A 97 -33.50 0.20 -6.31
N HIS A 98 -33.25 0.78 -5.14
CA HIS A 98 -33.37 2.23 -4.94
C HIS A 98 -32.39 2.98 -5.86
N PRO A 99 -32.78 4.11 -6.49
CA PRO A 99 -31.93 4.84 -7.43
C PRO A 99 -30.54 5.17 -6.87
N THR A 100 -30.43 5.53 -5.60
CA THR A 100 -29.12 5.78 -4.94
C THR A 100 -28.21 4.55 -4.92
N SER A 101 -28.76 3.37 -4.64
CA SER A 101 -27.98 2.12 -4.63
C SER A 101 -27.51 1.75 -6.03
N LYS A 102 -28.34 2.00 -7.05
CA LYS A 102 -27.96 1.82 -8.46
C LYS A 102 -26.83 2.78 -8.85
N ASN A 103 -26.97 4.06 -8.54
CA ASN A 103 -25.95 5.07 -8.82
C ASN A 103 -24.61 4.73 -8.13
N PHE A 104 -24.66 4.30 -6.86
CA PHE A 104 -23.47 3.85 -6.15
C PHE A 104 -22.82 2.64 -6.82
N HIS A 105 -23.62 1.65 -7.24
CA HIS A 105 -23.11 0.49 -7.96
C HIS A 105 -22.41 0.89 -9.27
N ASP A 106 -23.01 1.79 -10.05
CA ASP A 106 -22.45 2.24 -11.32
C ASP A 106 -21.14 3.02 -11.13
N ILE A 107 -21.09 3.89 -10.11
CA ILE A 107 -19.87 4.62 -9.73
C ILE A 107 -18.78 3.63 -9.28
N TRP A 108 -19.13 2.68 -8.42
CA TRP A 108 -18.21 1.67 -7.92
C TRP A 108 -17.62 0.83 -9.06
N LYS A 109 -18.48 0.35 -9.97
CA LYS A 109 -18.07 -0.45 -11.12
C LYS A 109 -17.10 0.33 -12.02
N LYS A 110 -17.44 1.57 -12.38
CA LYS A 110 -16.55 2.45 -13.15
C LYS A 110 -15.21 2.67 -12.47
N ALA A 111 -15.21 2.85 -11.15
CA ALA A 111 -13.98 3.02 -10.37
C ALA A 111 -13.11 1.76 -10.41
N CYS A 112 -13.70 0.57 -10.22
CA CYS A 112 -13.00 -0.71 -10.33
C CYS A 112 -12.42 -0.96 -11.72
N ASP A 113 -13.20 -0.70 -12.77
CA ASP A 113 -12.75 -0.88 -14.16
C ASP A 113 -11.58 0.07 -14.48
N THR A 114 -11.69 1.33 -14.06
CA THR A 114 -10.63 2.33 -14.25
C THR A 114 -9.36 1.94 -13.51
N ALA A 115 -9.46 1.54 -12.24
CA ALA A 115 -8.32 1.10 -11.44
C ALA A 115 -7.64 -0.12 -12.06
N SER A 116 -8.43 -1.10 -12.53
CA SER A 116 -7.91 -2.31 -13.18
C SER A 116 -7.14 -1.98 -14.46
N ARG A 117 -7.68 -1.07 -15.28
CA ARG A 117 -7.01 -0.58 -16.49
C ARG A 117 -5.70 0.13 -16.17
N CYS A 118 -5.70 1.06 -15.21
CA CYS A 118 -4.48 1.79 -14.82
C CYS A 118 -3.39 0.84 -14.29
N ILE A 119 -3.76 -0.17 -13.50
CA ILE A 119 -2.82 -1.19 -13.01
C ILE A 119 -2.23 -1.99 -14.18
N ALA A 120 -3.05 -2.38 -15.17
CA ALA A 120 -2.60 -3.10 -16.35
C ALA A 120 -1.63 -2.26 -17.21
N GLU A 121 -1.96 -0.99 -17.44
CA GLU A 121 -1.11 -0.05 -18.19
C GLU A 121 0.25 0.15 -17.50
N VAL A 122 0.26 0.41 -16.19
CA VAL A 122 1.51 0.57 -15.43
C VAL A 122 2.34 -0.70 -15.43
N LYS A 123 1.70 -1.88 -15.32
CA LYS A 123 2.39 -3.17 -15.39
C LYS A 123 3.08 -3.36 -16.74
N GLU A 124 2.39 -3.06 -17.84
CA GLU A 124 2.94 -3.18 -19.19
C GLU A 124 4.08 -2.19 -19.43
N TYR A 125 3.90 -0.92 -19.02
CA TYR A 125 4.95 0.09 -19.09
C TYR A 125 6.22 -0.31 -18.32
N ASN A 126 6.04 -0.80 -17.08
CA ASN A 126 7.16 -1.24 -16.24
C ASN A 126 7.89 -2.44 -16.84
N LYS A 127 7.14 -3.39 -17.43
CA LYS A 127 7.72 -4.54 -18.14
C LYS A 127 8.57 -4.09 -19.31
N GLN A 128 8.02 -3.27 -20.22
CA GLN A 128 8.76 -2.77 -21.38
C GLN A 128 10.03 -1.99 -20.99
N ARG A 129 9.95 -1.21 -19.91
CA ARG A 129 11.11 -0.48 -19.38
C ARG A 129 12.17 -1.44 -18.84
N TYR A 130 11.76 -2.44 -18.06
CA TYR A 130 12.66 -3.46 -17.52
C TYR A 130 13.33 -4.25 -18.64
N ASP A 131 12.56 -4.79 -19.58
CA ASP A 131 13.04 -5.61 -20.70
C ASP A 131 14.06 -4.86 -21.58
N LYS A 132 13.94 -3.54 -21.73
CA LYS A 132 14.88 -2.71 -22.51
C LYS A 132 16.27 -2.60 -21.87
N THR A 133 16.31 -2.53 -20.53
CA THR A 133 17.55 -2.27 -19.78
C THR A 133 18.12 -3.53 -19.14
N HIS A 134 17.27 -4.53 -18.90
CA HIS A 134 17.65 -5.76 -18.25
C HIS A 134 18.46 -6.62 -19.21
N LYS A 135 19.64 -7.02 -18.76
CA LYS A 135 20.47 -8.02 -19.39
C LYS A 135 20.65 -9.10 -18.35
N GLU A 136 20.22 -10.32 -18.66
CA GLU A 136 20.57 -11.47 -17.83
C GLU A 136 22.09 -11.63 -17.90
N PRO A 137 22.79 -11.58 -16.76
CA PRO A 137 24.21 -11.86 -16.76
C PRO A 137 24.43 -13.36 -16.92
N ASP A 138 25.21 -13.74 -17.93
CA ASP A 138 25.64 -15.13 -18.15
C ASP A 138 26.86 -15.40 -17.26
N PHE A 139 26.60 -15.81 -16.02
CA PHE A 139 27.64 -16.23 -15.07
C PHE A 139 27.73 -17.76 -15.05
N LYS A 140 28.96 -18.26 -15.09
CA LYS A 140 29.26 -19.69 -14.91
C LYS A 140 29.86 -19.94 -13.53
N GLU A 141 29.68 -21.15 -13.03
CA GLU A 141 30.30 -21.56 -11.77
C GLU A 141 31.83 -21.39 -11.87
N GLY A 142 32.39 -20.56 -10.98
CA GLY A 142 33.82 -20.21 -10.97
C GLY A 142 34.15 -18.79 -11.44
N ASP A 143 33.18 -18.06 -12.02
CA ASP A 143 33.40 -16.68 -12.44
C ASP A 143 33.58 -15.72 -11.25
N LYS A 144 34.57 -14.84 -11.35
CA LYS A 144 34.81 -13.79 -10.36
C LYS A 144 33.95 -12.56 -10.69
N VAL A 145 33.08 -12.17 -9.76
CA VAL A 145 32.22 -11.00 -9.89
C VAL A 145 32.61 -9.90 -8.90
N LEU A 146 32.50 -8.64 -9.32
CA LEU A 146 32.75 -7.50 -8.45
C LEU A 146 31.49 -7.22 -7.61
N VAL A 147 31.66 -7.21 -6.29
CA VAL A 147 30.60 -6.86 -5.35
C VAL A 147 30.76 -5.39 -4.98
N SER A 148 29.71 -4.59 -5.19
CA SER A 148 29.71 -3.20 -4.77
C SER A 148 29.61 -3.10 -3.25
N MET A 149 30.62 -2.52 -2.62
CA MET A 149 30.71 -2.36 -1.16
C MET A 149 29.96 -1.13 -0.63
N LEU A 150 29.35 -0.32 -1.50
CA LEU A 150 28.69 0.95 -1.16
C LEU A 150 27.55 0.81 -0.13
N ASN A 151 26.85 -0.33 -0.13
CA ASN A 151 25.76 -0.62 0.81
C ASN A 151 26.09 -1.75 1.80
N PHE A 152 27.36 -2.20 1.85
CA PHE A 152 27.80 -3.25 2.78
C PHE A 152 28.14 -2.66 4.14
N ASN A 153 27.13 -2.46 4.99
CA ASN A 153 27.33 -1.99 6.37
C ASN A 153 27.85 -3.09 7.34
N ASN A 154 28.02 -4.33 6.88
CA ASN A 154 28.40 -5.48 7.71
C ASN A 154 29.81 -6.02 7.41
N LEU A 155 30.83 -5.18 7.55
CA LEU A 155 32.24 -5.60 7.49
C LEU A 155 32.69 -6.46 8.70
N LYS A 156 31.80 -6.80 9.64
CA LYS A 156 32.07 -7.75 10.75
C LYS A 156 31.64 -9.20 10.42
N GLY A 157 31.45 -9.54 9.15
CA GLY A 157 31.27 -10.93 8.68
C GLY A 157 32.60 -11.69 8.50
N PRO A 158 32.57 -13.03 8.37
CA PRO A 158 33.76 -13.88 8.39
C PRO A 158 34.77 -13.53 7.28
N LYS A 159 36.07 -13.69 7.62
CA LYS A 159 37.27 -13.32 6.84
C LYS A 159 37.31 -13.77 5.37
N LYS A 160 36.43 -14.67 4.93
CA LYS A 160 36.40 -15.21 3.55
C LYS A 160 36.04 -14.19 2.45
N MET A 161 35.56 -12.99 2.80
CA MET A 161 35.25 -11.94 1.82
C MET A 161 36.29 -10.80 1.77
N ARG A 162 37.47 -10.98 2.38
CA ARG A 162 38.49 -9.91 2.50
C ARG A 162 39.74 -10.10 1.62
N ASP A 163 39.85 -11.25 0.93
CA ASP A 163 41.00 -11.59 0.08
C ASP A 163 40.55 -11.83 -1.37
#